data_AF-A0A524G9E4-F1
#
_entry.id   AF-A0A524G9E4-F1
#
_cell.length_a   1.000
_cell.length_b   1.000
_cell.length_c   1.000
_cell.angle_alpha   90.00
_cell.angle_beta   90.00
_cell.angle_gamma   90.00
#
_symmetry.space_group_name_H-M   'P 1'
#
loop_
_entity.id
_entity.type
_entity.pdbx_description
1 polymer ?
#
loop_
_entity_poly.entity_id
_entity_poly.type
_entity_poly.pdbx_seq_one_letter_code
_entity_poly.pdbx_strand_id
1 'polypeptide(L)'
;MNSFLQKRSQLRKQINANKKMDMYLHLYITVILSINMVLILYAMLSVTIRMSLNGVGLLDSMPIALYILPLMIFLPLMIRAFYRSRTSAWNFVFLIISSIFFSMLSLLVRGFVICVFLNIIAVFTIFIIGRFRPQGTIRQAGKKGIGYILLMNLLGLTFPVSILVMGQIPIAMTYNDTIPEIVLSVPLADFDYQYLNITPTPAMISDLEMSHFGVDLHVLESDTDSWLKLDEWLQVLNDSSISYTITLTANRSSFIKNTSISIGTTDVIEQVFSSHRNAITNLTERLTAVLNYPVAVLFDFTLSYEEWQTLMMYTRNLDLIGFTSLMRNSIYSNSIATIDQESLLLAQEASDLGIEFGIIIESFVLDDLQDEDNIAMRLAGVTLNSLNLWDIIQVSCSRTRFSQEMRGDVEAYLVESYSKSIGIKGSKWTMRLGEIGNRTSISYSIEPVYESFETLNNDVKLAVGNGVSTLTIDSLPSLLFSFGENAIVDFYDSLLESRVGISNYTFRIYAFRAVFLAIDSFDILFL
;
A
#
# COMPACT_ATOMS: atom_id res chain seq x y z
N MET A 1 -0.75 -31.99 38.60
CA MET A 1 -0.66 -32.68 37.28
C MET A 1 -1.21 -34.12 37.32
N ASN A 2 -0.84 -34.97 38.30
CA ASN A 2 -1.33 -36.36 38.40
C ASN A 2 -2.85 -36.51 38.61
N SER A 3 -3.49 -35.64 39.40
CA SER A 3 -4.94 -35.65 39.62
C SER A 3 -5.74 -35.32 38.35
N PHE A 4 -5.22 -34.42 37.51
CA PHE A 4 -5.86 -34.01 36.26
C PHE A 4 -5.81 -35.11 35.19
N LEU A 5 -4.68 -35.83 35.11
CA LEU A 5 -4.51 -37.00 34.23
C LEU A 5 -5.39 -38.18 34.67
N GLN A 6 -5.59 -38.39 35.98
CA GLN A 6 -6.50 -39.41 36.50
C GLN A 6 -7.97 -39.09 36.18
N LYS A 7 -8.42 -37.85 36.39
CA LYS A 7 -9.78 -37.41 36.02
C LYS A 7 -10.05 -37.57 34.52
N ARG A 8 -9.06 -37.23 33.68
CA ARG A 8 -9.13 -37.49 32.22
C ARG A 8 -9.30 -38.97 31.91
N SER A 9 -8.54 -39.85 32.58
CA SER A 9 -8.64 -41.30 32.39
C SER A 9 -10.03 -41.85 32.76
N GLN A 10 -10.63 -41.34 33.84
CA GLN A 10 -11.98 -41.70 34.27
C GLN A 10 -13.06 -41.25 33.27
N LEU A 11 -13.03 -39.98 32.87
CA LEU A 11 -13.95 -39.42 31.86
C LEU A 11 -13.86 -40.17 30.53
N ARG A 12 -12.64 -40.49 30.09
CA ARG A 12 -12.42 -41.27 28.87
C ARG A 12 -13.03 -42.68 28.96
N LYS A 13 -12.92 -43.35 30.10
CA LYS A 13 -13.53 -44.68 30.30
C LYS A 13 -15.05 -44.61 30.26
N GLN A 14 -15.65 -43.58 30.86
CA GLN A 14 -17.10 -43.35 30.82
C GLN A 14 -17.60 -43.06 29.39
N ILE A 15 -16.89 -42.22 28.64
CA ILE A 15 -17.24 -41.90 27.24
C ILE A 15 -17.11 -43.13 26.35
N ASN A 16 -16.02 -43.90 26.48
CA ASN A 16 -15.83 -45.13 25.69
C ASN A 16 -16.87 -46.21 26.00
N ALA A 17 -17.41 -46.23 27.22
CA ALA A 17 -18.49 -47.16 27.59
C ALA A 17 -19.82 -46.79 26.89
N ASN A 18 -20.02 -45.51 26.55
CA ASN A 18 -21.19 -45.03 25.81
C ASN A 18 -20.88 -44.84 24.32
N LYS A 19 -21.09 -45.90 23.53
CA LYS A 19 -20.84 -45.92 22.07
C LYS A 19 -21.51 -44.75 21.30
N LYS A 20 -22.72 -44.33 21.70
CA LYS A 20 -23.41 -43.20 21.04
C LYS A 20 -22.66 -41.88 21.28
N MET A 21 -22.26 -41.63 22.53
CA MET A 21 -21.54 -40.41 22.91
C MET A 21 -20.15 -40.34 22.24
N ASP A 22 -19.42 -41.46 22.19
CA ASP A 22 -18.13 -41.55 21.47
C ASP A 22 -18.28 -41.24 19.97
N MET A 23 -19.34 -41.74 19.34
CA MET A 23 -19.64 -41.48 17.92
C MET A 23 -19.97 -40.01 17.65
N TYR A 24 -20.84 -39.40 18.48
CA TYR A 24 -21.21 -37.98 18.33
C TYR A 24 -20.01 -37.05 18.48
N LEU A 25 -19.13 -37.29 19.46
CA LEU A 25 -17.96 -36.43 19.69
C LEU A 25 -16.93 -36.57 18.56
N HIS A 26 -16.75 -37.76 18.00
CA HIS A 26 -15.91 -37.95 16.81
C HIS A 26 -16.50 -37.25 15.58
N LEU A 27 -17.82 -37.37 15.35
CA LEU A 27 -18.50 -36.70 14.26
C LEU A 27 -18.36 -35.18 14.38
N TYR A 28 -18.57 -34.61 15.57
CA TYR A 28 -18.39 -33.18 15.85
C TYR A 28 -16.99 -32.69 15.47
N ILE A 29 -15.94 -33.39 15.92
CA ILE A 29 -14.55 -33.04 15.60
C ILE A 29 -14.30 -33.12 14.08
N THR A 30 -14.80 -34.18 13.43
CA THR A 30 -14.65 -34.34 11.97
C THR A 30 -15.35 -33.21 11.22
N VAL A 31 -16.57 -32.84 11.60
CA VAL A 31 -17.31 -31.73 10.99
C VAL A 31 -16.54 -30.42 11.12
N ILE A 32 -15.99 -30.11 12.29
CA ILE A 32 -15.24 -28.86 12.51
C ILE A 32 -13.95 -28.84 11.69
N LEU A 33 -13.19 -29.94 11.67
CA LEU A 33 -12.01 -30.03 10.83
C LEU A 33 -12.35 -29.84 9.35
N SER A 34 -13.48 -30.39 8.89
CA SER A 34 -13.99 -30.18 7.53
C SER A 34 -14.38 -28.72 7.28
N ILE A 35 -15.08 -28.06 8.21
CA ILE A 35 -15.43 -26.64 8.10
C ILE A 35 -14.16 -25.77 7.98
N ASN A 36 -13.18 -25.97 8.87
CA ASN A 36 -11.91 -25.23 8.81
C ASN A 36 -11.19 -25.45 7.47
N MET A 37 -11.17 -26.70 6.99
CA MET A 37 -10.57 -27.04 5.70
C MET A 37 -11.28 -26.30 4.56
N VAL A 38 -12.62 -26.30 4.54
CA VAL A 38 -13.40 -25.59 3.51
C VAL A 38 -13.15 -24.08 3.56
N LEU A 39 -13.12 -23.48 4.76
CA LEU A 39 -12.85 -22.04 4.92
C LEU A 39 -11.45 -21.66 4.45
N ILE A 40 -10.42 -22.43 4.84
CA ILE A 40 -9.04 -22.18 4.39
C ILE A 40 -8.94 -22.34 2.87
N LEU A 41 -9.56 -23.37 2.29
CA LEU A 41 -9.56 -23.58 0.84
C LEU A 41 -10.29 -22.46 0.11
N TYR A 42 -11.42 -22.01 0.65
CA TYR A 42 -12.16 -20.88 0.10
C TYR A 42 -11.31 -19.61 0.09
N ALA A 43 -10.67 -19.26 1.21
CA ALA A 43 -9.79 -18.09 1.29
C ALA A 43 -8.72 -18.14 0.23
N MET A 44 -8.00 -19.27 0.18
CA MET A 44 -6.85 -19.41 -0.70
C MET A 44 -7.26 -19.44 -2.17
N LEU A 45 -8.38 -20.10 -2.51
CA LEU A 45 -8.94 -20.09 -3.88
C LEU A 45 -9.42 -18.69 -4.27
N SER A 46 -10.09 -17.97 -3.36
CA SER A 46 -10.54 -16.60 -3.60
C SER A 46 -9.36 -15.67 -3.85
N VAL A 47 -8.30 -15.76 -3.04
CA VAL A 47 -7.07 -14.99 -3.24
C VAL A 47 -6.45 -15.33 -4.60
N THR A 48 -6.29 -16.61 -4.95
CA THR A 48 -5.73 -17.01 -6.25
C THR A 48 -6.55 -16.47 -7.42
N ILE A 49 -7.87 -16.59 -7.38
CA ILE A 49 -8.76 -16.12 -8.45
C ILE A 49 -8.71 -14.59 -8.55
N ARG A 50 -8.87 -13.88 -7.43
CA ARG A 50 -8.85 -12.40 -7.42
C ARG A 50 -7.50 -11.85 -7.85
N MET A 51 -6.40 -12.44 -7.39
CA MET A 51 -5.06 -12.07 -7.85
C MET A 51 -4.92 -12.27 -9.36
N SER A 52 -5.38 -13.42 -9.89
CA SER A 52 -5.34 -13.69 -11.33
C SER A 52 -6.21 -12.72 -12.14
N LEU A 53 -7.38 -12.34 -11.62
CA LEU A 53 -8.23 -11.31 -12.23
C LEU A 53 -7.58 -9.93 -12.20
N ASN A 54 -6.79 -9.64 -11.16
CA ASN A 54 -6.01 -8.40 -11.02
C ASN A 54 -4.68 -8.43 -11.80
N GLY A 55 -4.52 -9.35 -12.76
CA GLY A 55 -3.37 -9.41 -13.67
C GLY A 55 -2.12 -10.09 -13.10
N VAL A 56 -2.21 -10.75 -11.94
CA VAL A 56 -1.10 -11.55 -11.39
C VAL A 56 -1.01 -12.85 -12.19
N GLY A 57 0.15 -13.13 -12.79
CA GLY A 57 0.34 -14.32 -13.61
C GLY A 57 0.12 -15.61 -12.81
N LEU A 58 -0.19 -16.71 -13.51
CA LEU A 58 -0.36 -18.02 -12.86
C LEU A 58 0.94 -18.48 -12.17
N LEU A 59 2.10 -18.10 -12.72
CA LEU A 59 3.43 -18.30 -12.12
C LEU A 59 3.62 -17.45 -10.86
N ASP A 60 3.10 -16.23 -10.84
CA ASP A 60 3.13 -15.33 -9.67
C ASP A 60 2.11 -15.75 -8.61
N SER A 61 1.15 -16.63 -8.92
CA SER A 61 0.32 -17.25 -7.88
C SER A 61 0.96 -18.51 -7.28
N MET A 62 2.16 -18.92 -7.75
CA MET A 62 2.79 -20.18 -7.34
C MET A 62 3.02 -20.33 -5.84
N PRO A 63 3.49 -19.32 -5.06
CA PRO A 63 3.66 -19.53 -3.63
C PRO A 63 2.34 -19.96 -2.98
N ILE A 64 1.24 -19.29 -3.35
CA ILE A 64 -0.11 -19.63 -2.86
C ILE A 64 -0.50 -21.03 -3.33
N ALA A 65 -0.32 -21.36 -4.61
CA ALA A 65 -0.60 -22.70 -5.14
C ALA A 65 0.23 -23.81 -4.46
N LEU A 66 1.51 -23.54 -4.17
CA LEU A 66 2.44 -24.42 -3.46
C LEU A 66 2.10 -24.57 -1.98
N TYR A 67 1.37 -23.62 -1.37
CA TYR A 67 0.75 -23.79 -0.06
C TYR A 67 -0.59 -24.54 -0.11
N ILE A 68 -1.45 -24.23 -1.09
CA ILE A 68 -2.78 -24.84 -1.25
C ILE A 68 -2.67 -26.34 -1.54
N LEU A 69 -1.81 -26.72 -2.49
CA LEU A 69 -1.81 -28.08 -3.03
C LEU A 69 -1.41 -29.13 -1.98
N PRO A 70 -0.41 -28.90 -1.12
CA PRO A 70 -0.15 -29.76 0.02
C PRO A 70 -1.29 -29.74 1.03
N LEU A 71 -1.87 -28.57 1.37
CA LEU A 71 -3.01 -28.51 2.29
C LEU A 71 -4.21 -29.32 1.78
N MET A 72 -4.52 -29.26 0.47
CA MET A 72 -5.57 -30.05 -0.20
C MET A 72 -5.37 -31.55 -0.09
N ILE A 73 -4.12 -32.02 -0.03
CA ILE A 73 -3.79 -33.44 0.06
C ILE A 73 -3.73 -33.88 1.52
N PHE A 74 -3.05 -33.12 2.38
CA PHE A 74 -2.73 -33.55 3.74
C PHE A 74 -3.86 -33.33 4.73
N LEU A 75 -4.64 -32.24 4.64
CA LEU A 75 -5.79 -32.03 5.52
C LEU A 75 -6.82 -33.17 5.45
N PRO A 76 -7.30 -33.59 4.25
CA PRO A 76 -8.23 -34.71 4.18
C PRO A 76 -7.58 -36.04 4.59
N LEU A 77 -6.28 -36.23 4.36
CA LEU A 77 -5.55 -37.40 4.88
C LEU A 77 -5.48 -37.41 6.42
N MET A 78 -5.28 -36.25 7.06
CA MET A 78 -5.28 -36.11 8.53
C MET A 78 -6.67 -36.34 9.12
N ILE A 79 -7.71 -35.80 8.50
CA ILE A 79 -9.12 -36.00 8.89
C ILE A 79 -9.48 -37.49 8.77
N ARG A 80 -9.10 -38.12 7.65
CA ARG A 80 -9.30 -39.56 7.43
C ARG A 80 -8.53 -40.40 8.44
N ALA A 81 -7.31 -40.00 8.79
CA ALA A 81 -6.50 -40.68 9.82
C ALA A 81 -7.13 -40.55 11.22
N PHE A 82 -7.70 -39.40 11.56
CA PHE A 82 -8.48 -39.21 12.78
C PHE A 82 -9.66 -40.18 12.83
N TYR A 83 -10.46 -40.20 11.74
CA TYR A 83 -11.64 -41.04 11.63
C TYR A 83 -11.31 -42.54 11.71
N ARG A 84 -10.28 -43.01 10.98
CA ARG A 84 -9.92 -44.44 10.91
C ARG A 84 -9.09 -44.95 12.09
N SER A 85 -8.18 -44.14 12.63
CA SER A 85 -7.15 -44.60 13.57
C SER A 85 -7.11 -43.85 14.91
N ARG A 86 -8.02 -42.88 15.11
CA ARG A 86 -8.17 -42.08 16.34
C ARG A 86 -6.87 -41.41 16.83
N THR A 87 -5.93 -41.16 15.92
CA THR A 87 -4.66 -40.48 16.22
C THR A 87 -4.90 -38.99 16.36
N SER A 88 -4.71 -38.46 17.57
CA SER A 88 -5.13 -37.10 17.92
C SER A 88 -4.06 -36.03 17.80
N ALA A 89 -2.77 -36.39 17.79
CA ALA A 89 -1.69 -35.41 17.96
C ALA A 89 -1.68 -34.32 16.88
N TRP A 90 -1.75 -34.68 15.61
CA TRP A 90 -1.68 -33.71 14.50
C TRP A 90 -2.97 -32.90 14.34
N ASN A 91 -4.14 -33.52 14.51
CA ASN A 91 -5.42 -32.79 14.47
C ASN A 91 -5.55 -31.80 15.65
N PHE A 92 -4.98 -32.15 16.81
CA PHE A 92 -4.89 -31.26 17.96
C PHE A 92 -4.02 -30.03 17.66
N VAL A 93 -2.82 -30.23 17.10
CA VAL A 93 -1.93 -29.14 16.69
C VAL A 93 -2.59 -28.27 15.62
N PHE A 94 -3.20 -28.89 14.60
CA PHE A 94 -3.90 -28.16 13.54
C PHE A 94 -5.06 -27.31 14.06
N LEU A 95 -5.88 -27.84 14.98
CA LEU A 95 -6.98 -27.08 15.56
C LEU A 95 -6.49 -25.94 16.47
N ILE A 96 -5.36 -26.11 17.17
CA ILE A 96 -4.74 -25.00 17.93
C ILE A 96 -4.29 -23.90 16.98
N ILE A 97 -3.56 -24.26 15.91
CA ILE A 97 -3.11 -23.29 14.89
C ILE A 97 -4.32 -22.59 14.25
N SER A 98 -5.35 -23.36 13.88
CA SER A 98 -6.59 -22.81 13.30
C SER A 98 -7.31 -21.90 14.30
N SER A 99 -7.33 -22.23 15.60
CA SER A 99 -7.93 -21.38 16.63
C SER A 99 -7.19 -20.07 16.77
N ILE A 100 -5.85 -20.08 16.78
CA ILE A 100 -5.04 -18.87 16.83
C ILE A 100 -5.28 -18.02 15.58
N PHE A 101 -5.22 -18.64 14.40
CA PHE A 101 -5.43 -17.98 13.12
C PHE A 101 -6.84 -17.34 13.02
N PHE A 102 -7.89 -18.11 13.27
CA PHE A 102 -9.26 -17.58 13.26
C PHE A 102 -9.51 -16.59 14.40
N SER A 103 -8.80 -16.69 15.54
CA SER A 103 -8.87 -15.68 16.60
C SER A 103 -8.30 -14.35 16.13
N MET A 104 -7.19 -14.36 15.38
CA MET A 104 -6.66 -13.16 14.75
C MET A 104 -7.64 -12.59 13.72
N LEU A 105 -8.24 -13.43 12.87
CA LEU A 105 -9.23 -12.99 11.88
C LEU A 105 -10.59 -12.55 12.49
N SER A 106 -10.96 -13.08 13.65
CA SER A 106 -12.25 -12.77 14.31
C SER A 106 -12.40 -11.33 14.78
N LEU A 107 -11.28 -10.62 14.85
CA LEU A 107 -11.22 -9.19 15.13
C LEU A 107 -11.69 -8.35 13.94
N LEU A 108 -11.61 -8.92 12.73
CA LEU A 108 -11.99 -8.28 11.47
C LEU A 108 -13.41 -8.69 11.09
N VAL A 109 -13.65 -10.00 11.02
CA VAL A 109 -14.95 -10.57 10.68
C VAL A 109 -15.52 -11.27 11.91
N ARG A 110 -16.54 -10.67 12.55
CA ARG A 110 -17.13 -11.17 13.80
C ARG A 110 -17.63 -12.62 13.70
N GLY A 111 -17.99 -13.08 12.50
CA GLY A 111 -18.38 -14.46 12.24
C GLY A 111 -17.34 -15.51 12.67
N PHE A 112 -16.04 -15.20 12.58
CA PHE A 112 -14.99 -16.14 12.99
C PHE A 112 -14.93 -16.40 14.49
N VAL A 113 -15.55 -15.58 15.34
CA VAL A 113 -15.69 -15.87 16.78
C VAL A 113 -16.38 -17.21 16.99
N ILE A 114 -17.37 -17.54 16.14
CA ILE A 114 -18.09 -18.82 16.17
C ILE A 114 -17.11 -19.95 15.84
N CYS A 115 -16.30 -19.80 14.79
CA CYS A 115 -15.29 -20.79 14.38
C CYS A 115 -14.24 -21.01 15.49
N VAL A 116 -13.78 -19.95 16.14
CA VAL A 116 -12.84 -20.03 17.28
C VAL A 116 -13.46 -20.83 18.42
N PHE A 117 -14.71 -20.54 18.79
CA PHE A 117 -15.39 -21.23 19.88
C PHE A 117 -15.57 -22.72 19.58
N LEU A 118 -16.01 -23.05 18.37
CA LEU A 118 -16.14 -24.44 17.90
C LEU A 118 -14.77 -25.16 17.94
N ASN A 119 -13.71 -24.50 17.48
CA ASN A 119 -12.36 -25.05 17.49
C ASN A 119 -11.83 -25.31 18.90
N ILE A 120 -12.02 -24.38 19.84
CA ILE A 120 -11.62 -24.56 21.25
C ILE A 120 -12.34 -25.76 21.87
N ILE A 121 -13.65 -25.90 21.63
CA ILE A 121 -14.41 -27.07 22.09
C ILE A 121 -13.86 -28.36 21.46
N ALA A 122 -13.52 -28.34 20.16
CA ALA A 122 -12.93 -29.49 19.48
C ALA A 122 -11.54 -29.86 20.04
N VAL A 123 -10.68 -28.88 20.32
CA VAL A 123 -9.37 -29.07 20.97
C VAL A 123 -9.55 -29.74 22.33
N PHE A 124 -10.47 -29.24 23.15
CA PHE A 124 -10.77 -29.81 24.47
C PHE A 124 -11.31 -31.25 24.37
N THR A 125 -12.20 -31.48 23.41
CA THR A 125 -12.79 -32.80 23.15
C THR A 125 -11.73 -33.81 22.68
N ILE A 126 -10.83 -33.40 21.76
CA ILE A 126 -9.70 -34.22 21.32
C ILE A 126 -8.75 -34.50 22.48
N PHE A 127 -8.49 -33.53 23.35
CA PHE A 127 -7.65 -33.74 24.52
C PHE A 127 -8.21 -34.83 25.44
N ILE A 128 -9.52 -34.81 25.71
CA ILE A 128 -10.19 -35.79 26.55
C ILE A 128 -10.19 -37.19 25.89
N ILE A 129 -10.62 -37.28 24.63
CA ILE A 129 -10.92 -38.57 23.97
C ILE A 129 -9.70 -39.16 23.26
N GLY A 130 -8.85 -38.30 22.70
CA GLY A 130 -7.80 -38.61 21.73
C GLY A 130 -6.73 -39.57 22.23
N ARG A 131 -6.29 -40.50 21.35
CA ARG A 131 -5.06 -41.27 21.55
C ARG A 131 -3.91 -40.50 20.89
N PHE A 132 -3.07 -39.88 21.73
CA PHE A 132 -1.86 -39.21 21.27
C PHE A 132 -0.74 -40.19 20.89
N ARG A 133 -0.91 -41.48 21.18
CA ARG A 133 -0.03 -42.56 20.70
C ARG A 133 -0.68 -43.30 19.52
N PRO A 134 0.04 -43.51 18.40
CA PRO A 134 -0.48 -44.26 17.26
C PRO A 134 -0.72 -45.74 17.60
N GLN A 135 -1.75 -46.36 17.01
CA GLN A 135 -2.07 -47.79 17.17
C GLN A 135 -1.17 -48.74 16.35
N GLY A 136 0.05 -48.32 16.00
CA GLY A 136 0.97 -49.09 15.16
C GLY A 136 2.32 -49.35 15.82
N THR A 137 3.11 -50.25 15.24
CA THR A 137 4.50 -50.47 15.65
C THR A 137 5.31 -49.19 15.46
N ILE A 138 6.30 -48.95 16.33
CA ILE A 138 7.18 -47.76 16.32
C ILE A 138 7.78 -47.52 14.92
N ARG A 139 8.06 -48.60 14.18
CA ARG A 139 8.60 -48.58 12.81
C ARG A 139 7.64 -47.98 11.76
N GLN A 140 6.33 -48.16 11.90
CA GLN A 140 5.32 -47.54 11.02
C GLN A 140 5.06 -46.07 11.37
N ALA A 141 5.14 -45.72 12.65
CA ALA A 141 5.07 -44.32 13.09
C ALA A 141 6.26 -43.50 12.58
N GLY A 142 7.46 -44.08 12.58
CA GLY A 142 8.68 -43.46 12.03
C GLY A 142 8.58 -43.16 10.53
N LYS A 143 8.06 -44.10 9.72
CA LYS A 143 7.88 -43.86 8.27
C LYS A 143 6.92 -42.71 7.97
N LYS A 144 5.80 -42.62 8.70
CA LYS A 144 4.85 -41.50 8.57
C LYS A 144 5.46 -40.19 9.03
N GLY A 145 6.16 -40.19 10.16
CA GLY A 145 6.85 -39.00 10.68
C GLY A 145 7.92 -38.46 9.74
N ILE A 146 8.74 -39.35 9.14
CA ILE A 146 9.75 -38.98 8.14
C ILE A 146 9.08 -38.39 6.89
N GLY A 147 7.97 -38.96 6.41
CA GLY A 147 7.21 -38.39 5.29
C GLY A 147 6.69 -36.98 5.58
N TYR A 148 6.19 -36.73 6.79
CA TYR A 148 5.74 -35.39 7.21
C TYR A 148 6.89 -34.39 7.37
N ILE A 149 8.05 -34.82 7.90
CA ILE A 149 9.24 -33.96 8.03
C ILE A 149 9.79 -33.61 6.65
N LEU A 150 9.92 -34.59 5.75
CA LEU A 150 10.34 -34.36 4.37
C LEU A 150 9.39 -33.40 3.66
N LEU A 151 8.09 -33.56 3.86
CA LEU A 151 7.08 -32.65 3.31
C LEU A 151 7.21 -31.24 3.88
N MET A 152 7.32 -31.08 5.20
CA MET A 152 7.47 -29.76 5.82
C MET A 152 8.76 -29.07 5.36
N ASN A 153 9.82 -29.84 5.15
CA ASN A 153 11.06 -29.33 4.56
C ASN A 153 10.90 -28.99 3.07
N LEU A 154 10.12 -29.77 2.30
CA LEU A 154 9.77 -29.45 0.91
C LEU A 154 8.96 -28.16 0.83
N LEU A 155 7.92 -28.02 1.66
CA LEU A 155 7.12 -26.81 1.83
C LEU A 155 7.97 -25.62 2.26
N GLY A 156 8.89 -25.84 3.21
CA GLY A 156 9.84 -24.83 3.68
C GLY A 156 10.86 -24.41 2.62
N LEU A 157 11.28 -25.33 1.73
CA LEU A 157 12.20 -25.06 0.62
C LEU A 157 11.52 -24.44 -0.60
N THR A 158 10.25 -24.78 -0.86
CA THR A 158 9.48 -24.18 -1.94
C THR A 158 9.25 -22.70 -1.72
N PHE A 159 9.27 -22.23 -0.47
CA PHE A 159 9.05 -20.83 -0.15
C PHE A 159 10.18 -19.91 -0.68
N PRO A 160 11.46 -20.08 -0.32
CA PRO A 160 12.56 -19.29 -0.91
C PRO A 160 12.63 -19.39 -2.44
N VAL A 161 12.39 -20.58 -2.99
CA VAL A 161 12.41 -20.79 -4.44
C VAL A 161 11.27 -20.03 -5.12
N SER A 162 10.07 -20.04 -4.53
CA SER A 162 8.93 -19.29 -5.09
C SER A 162 9.15 -17.78 -5.04
N ILE A 163 9.77 -17.27 -3.98
CA ILE A 163 10.15 -15.85 -3.85
C ILE A 163 11.15 -15.47 -4.94
N LEU A 164 12.18 -16.31 -5.13
CA LEU A 164 13.22 -16.06 -6.13
C LEU A 164 12.66 -16.11 -7.56
N VAL A 165 11.75 -17.04 -7.86
CA VAL A 165 11.11 -17.14 -9.18
C VAL A 165 10.18 -15.94 -9.43
N MET A 166 9.41 -15.50 -8.42
CA MET A 166 8.57 -14.30 -8.53
C MET A 166 9.36 -13.03 -8.85
N GLY A 167 10.52 -12.85 -8.19
CA GLY A 167 11.36 -11.68 -8.43
C GLY A 167 12.07 -11.67 -9.79
N GLN A 168 12.05 -12.79 -10.53
CA GLN A 168 12.71 -12.94 -11.83
C GLN A 168 11.77 -12.77 -13.02
N ILE A 169 10.45 -12.87 -12.81
CA ILE A 169 9.47 -12.79 -13.88
C ILE A 169 8.82 -11.40 -13.85
N PRO A 170 8.88 -10.64 -14.95
CA PRO A 170 8.22 -9.34 -15.00
C PRO A 170 6.70 -9.49 -15.02
N ILE A 171 6.05 -8.73 -14.15
CA ILE A 171 4.58 -8.59 -14.05
C ILE A 171 4.05 -7.89 -15.28
N ALA A 172 4.74 -6.81 -15.66
CA ALA A 172 4.36 -5.97 -16.77
C ALA A 172 5.63 -5.48 -17.46
N MET A 173 5.51 -5.38 -18.77
CA MET A 173 6.52 -4.79 -19.62
C MET A 173 5.82 -3.83 -20.57
N THR A 174 6.26 -2.59 -20.58
CA THR A 174 5.78 -1.57 -21.50
C THR A 174 6.89 -1.18 -22.46
N TYR A 175 6.48 -0.84 -23.68
CA TYR A 175 7.38 -0.35 -24.71
C TYR A 175 6.90 1.03 -25.13
N ASN A 176 7.69 2.07 -24.86
CA ASN A 176 7.38 3.40 -25.35
C ASN A 176 8.65 4.18 -25.69
N ASP A 177 8.65 4.75 -26.89
CA ASP A 177 9.72 5.58 -27.44
C ASP A 177 9.46 7.09 -27.20
N THR A 178 8.26 7.48 -26.74
CA THR A 178 7.95 8.89 -26.46
C THR A 178 8.41 9.30 -25.06
N ILE A 179 9.04 10.48 -24.95
CA ILE A 179 9.30 11.13 -23.68
C ILE A 179 8.02 11.88 -23.26
N PRO A 180 7.51 11.69 -22.03
CA PRO A 180 6.35 12.42 -21.54
C PRO A 180 6.70 13.88 -21.24
N GLU A 181 5.70 14.68 -20.89
CA GLU A 181 5.97 15.95 -20.22
C GLU A 181 6.52 15.66 -18.82
N ILE A 182 7.77 16.04 -18.57
CA ILE A 182 8.43 15.87 -17.28
C ILE A 182 8.53 17.23 -16.61
N VAL A 183 8.07 17.28 -15.36
CA VAL A 183 8.14 18.46 -14.51
C VAL A 183 9.02 18.12 -13.31
N LEU A 184 10.08 18.89 -13.08
CA LEU A 184 10.99 18.69 -11.95
C LEU A 184 10.58 19.58 -10.79
N SER A 185 10.32 18.99 -9.62
CA SER A 185 9.91 19.75 -8.44
C SER A 185 11.09 20.46 -7.77
N VAL A 186 10.86 21.71 -7.41
CA VAL A 186 11.77 22.58 -6.67
C VAL A 186 11.14 22.90 -5.31
N PRO A 187 11.52 22.19 -4.24
CA PRO A 187 11.08 22.50 -2.89
C PRO A 187 11.70 23.82 -2.44
N LEU A 188 10.85 24.80 -2.16
CA LEU A 188 11.28 26.13 -1.69
C LEU A 188 11.36 26.22 -0.16
N ALA A 189 10.89 25.18 0.54
CA ALA A 189 10.98 25.02 1.99
C ALA A 189 11.35 23.57 2.34
N ASP A 190 11.53 23.32 3.63
CA ASP A 190 11.60 21.96 4.15
C ASP A 190 10.17 21.41 4.34
N PHE A 191 9.90 20.25 3.76
CA PHE A 191 8.61 19.56 3.85
C PHE A 191 8.79 18.26 4.66
N ASP A 192 8.70 17.10 4.00
CA ASP A 192 8.99 15.79 4.59
C ASP A 192 10.47 15.63 4.96
N TYR A 193 11.34 16.38 4.29
CA TYR A 193 12.79 16.31 4.43
C TYR A 193 13.40 17.70 4.43
N GLN A 194 14.64 17.77 4.91
CA GLN A 194 15.49 18.93 4.72
C GLN A 194 15.98 18.95 3.27
N TYR A 195 15.75 20.06 2.58
CA TYR A 195 16.19 20.23 1.20
C TYR A 195 17.32 21.24 1.09
N LEU A 196 18.24 20.99 0.16
CA LEU A 196 19.23 21.99 -0.21
C LEU A 196 18.54 23.10 -0.99
N ASN A 197 18.72 24.33 -0.54
CA ASN A 197 18.23 25.49 -1.27
C ASN A 197 18.96 25.61 -2.62
N ILE A 198 18.20 25.68 -3.71
CA ILE A 198 18.74 25.95 -5.04
C ILE A 198 18.15 27.26 -5.57
N THR A 199 18.99 28.06 -6.18
CA THR A 199 18.58 29.28 -6.88
C THR A 199 18.66 29.08 -8.40
N PRO A 200 17.79 29.74 -9.18
CA PRO A 200 17.82 29.64 -10.63
C PRO A 200 19.13 30.22 -11.20
N THR A 201 19.91 29.41 -11.91
CA THR A 201 21.14 29.84 -12.61
C THR A 201 20.95 29.78 -14.13
N PRO A 202 21.63 30.63 -14.92
CA PRO A 202 21.50 30.61 -16.38
C PRO A 202 21.82 29.24 -17.02
N ALA A 203 22.78 28.50 -16.45
CA ALA A 203 23.11 27.15 -16.93
C ALA A 203 21.95 26.18 -16.70
N MET A 204 21.41 26.15 -15.49
CA MET A 204 20.27 25.28 -15.16
C MET A 204 19.03 25.60 -16.00
N ILE A 205 18.74 26.88 -16.24
CA ILE A 205 17.64 27.30 -17.12
C ILE A 205 17.87 26.82 -18.55
N SER A 206 19.09 26.98 -19.08
CA SER A 206 19.45 26.46 -20.41
C SER A 206 19.28 24.94 -20.51
N ASP A 207 19.67 24.19 -19.47
CA ASP A 207 19.57 22.74 -19.46
C ASP A 207 18.11 22.26 -19.40
N LEU A 208 17.26 22.96 -18.63
CA LEU A 208 15.81 22.72 -18.59
C LEU A 208 15.15 22.99 -19.95
N GLU A 209 15.51 24.10 -20.61
CA GLU A 209 14.99 24.45 -21.94
C GLU A 209 15.43 23.43 -23.02
N MET A 210 16.70 23.03 -23.00
CA MET A 210 17.24 22.02 -23.92
C MET A 210 16.58 20.65 -23.76
N SER A 211 16.29 20.27 -22.51
CA SER A 211 15.65 18.99 -22.17
C SER A 211 14.13 19.04 -22.29
N HIS A 212 13.55 20.22 -22.54
CA HIS A 212 12.11 20.49 -22.54
C HIS A 212 11.42 20.06 -21.24
N PHE A 213 12.12 20.16 -20.10
CA PHE A 213 11.56 19.86 -18.78
C PHE A 213 10.96 21.10 -18.15
N GLY A 214 9.76 20.95 -17.59
CA GLY A 214 9.10 21.97 -16.80
C GLY A 214 9.59 21.98 -15.34
N VAL A 215 9.09 22.95 -14.56
CA VAL A 215 9.42 23.09 -13.13
C VAL A 215 8.15 23.19 -12.29
N ASP A 216 8.09 22.46 -11.17
CA ASP A 216 7.03 22.60 -10.16
C ASP A 216 7.60 23.34 -8.93
N LEU A 217 7.18 24.58 -8.71
CA LEU A 217 7.64 25.39 -7.58
C LEU A 217 6.80 25.06 -6.35
N HIS A 218 7.39 24.36 -5.38
CA HIS A 218 6.68 23.82 -4.23
C HIS A 218 6.85 24.73 -3.01
N VAL A 219 5.76 25.38 -2.61
CA VAL A 219 5.72 26.45 -1.61
C VAL A 219 5.06 25.94 -0.33
N LEU A 220 5.70 26.22 0.81
CA LEU A 220 5.11 26.02 2.12
C LEU A 220 4.38 27.30 2.55
N GLU A 221 3.05 27.22 2.63
CA GLU A 221 2.18 28.40 2.75
C GLU A 221 2.46 29.24 4.01
N SER A 222 2.84 28.57 5.10
CA SER A 222 3.13 29.20 6.39
C SER A 222 4.53 29.81 6.48
N ASP A 223 5.41 29.57 5.50
CA ASP A 223 6.81 29.97 5.55
C ASP A 223 7.11 31.15 4.62
N THR A 224 7.48 32.29 5.21
CA THR A 224 7.81 33.52 4.48
C THR A 224 9.03 33.35 3.58
N ASP A 225 10.00 32.51 3.96
CA ASP A 225 11.22 32.32 3.17
C ASP A 225 10.90 31.52 1.89
N SER A 226 9.98 30.56 1.97
CA SER A 226 9.42 29.85 0.80
C SER A 226 8.84 30.81 -0.24
N TRP A 227 8.04 31.79 0.22
CA TRP A 227 7.45 32.81 -0.65
C TRP A 227 8.48 33.76 -1.27
N LEU A 228 9.55 34.11 -0.54
CA LEU A 228 10.63 34.94 -1.10
C LEU A 228 11.40 34.21 -2.20
N LYS A 229 11.68 32.91 -2.02
CA LYS A 229 12.33 32.10 -3.06
C LYS A 229 11.43 31.87 -4.27
N LEU A 230 10.10 31.80 -4.07
CA LEU A 230 9.15 31.80 -5.17
C LEU A 230 9.34 33.05 -6.03
N ASP A 231 9.43 34.23 -5.41
CA ASP A 231 9.63 35.49 -6.12
C ASP A 231 10.93 35.50 -6.94
N GLU A 232 12.01 34.91 -6.41
CA GLU A 232 13.29 34.74 -7.14
C GLU A 232 13.15 33.85 -8.38
N TRP A 233 12.44 32.72 -8.25
CA TRP A 233 12.18 31.81 -9.37
C TRP A 233 11.25 32.41 -10.42
N LEU A 234 10.18 33.09 -10.00
CA LEU A 234 9.24 33.74 -10.91
C LEU A 234 9.91 34.82 -11.77
N GLN A 235 10.86 35.58 -11.21
CA GLN A 235 11.62 36.58 -11.98
C GLN A 235 12.38 35.94 -13.15
N VAL A 236 13.05 34.81 -12.91
CA VAL A 236 13.84 34.13 -13.95
C VAL A 236 12.95 33.40 -14.96
N LEU A 237 11.88 32.76 -14.50
CA LEU A 237 10.93 32.05 -15.37
C LEU A 237 10.11 32.99 -16.25
N ASN A 238 9.88 34.23 -15.80
CA ASN A 238 9.19 35.23 -16.61
C ASN A 238 9.95 35.62 -17.89
N ASP A 239 11.27 35.43 -17.90
CA ASP A 239 12.13 35.68 -19.06
C ASP A 239 12.46 34.41 -19.86
N SER A 240 11.99 33.22 -19.41
CA SER A 240 12.27 31.93 -20.04
C SER A 240 11.04 31.36 -20.76
N SER A 241 11.27 30.29 -21.53
CA SER A 241 10.21 29.52 -22.21
C SER A 241 9.76 28.28 -21.43
N ILE A 242 10.27 28.08 -20.22
CA ILE A 242 10.05 26.91 -19.39
C ILE A 242 8.61 26.92 -18.85
N SER A 243 7.86 25.84 -19.07
CA SER A 243 6.56 25.66 -18.44
C SER A 243 6.74 25.41 -16.94
N TYR A 244 5.89 26.02 -16.13
CA TYR A 244 5.95 25.83 -14.69
C TYR A 244 4.59 25.71 -14.02
N THR A 245 4.55 24.96 -12.93
CA THR A 245 3.42 24.85 -12.02
C THR A 245 3.82 25.37 -10.64
N ILE A 246 2.83 25.72 -9.82
CA ILE A 246 3.04 26.11 -8.43
C ILE A 246 2.26 25.15 -7.55
N THR A 247 2.95 24.41 -6.70
CA THR A 247 2.31 23.57 -5.68
C THR A 247 2.27 24.32 -4.36
N LEU A 248 1.08 24.51 -3.82
CA LEU A 248 0.84 25.12 -2.51
C LEU A 248 0.59 24.02 -1.48
N THR A 249 1.39 23.98 -0.42
CA THR A 249 1.27 22.99 0.64
C THR A 249 1.06 23.66 1.98
N ALA A 250 -0.06 23.34 2.60
CA ALA A 250 -0.34 23.70 3.97
C ALA A 250 0.56 22.90 4.92
N ASN A 251 0.99 23.51 6.03
CA ASN A 251 1.75 22.83 7.08
C ASN A 251 0.83 21.90 7.89
N ARG A 252 0.37 20.81 7.26
CA ARG A 252 -0.65 19.91 7.80
C ARG A 252 -0.24 19.29 9.13
N SER A 253 1.03 18.97 9.33
CA SER A 253 1.56 18.42 10.59
C SER A 253 1.33 19.37 11.76
N SER A 254 1.41 20.69 11.55
CA SER A 254 1.17 21.70 12.58
C SER A 254 -0.28 21.76 13.07
N PHE A 255 -1.24 21.30 12.26
CA PHE A 255 -2.66 21.26 12.63
C PHE A 255 -3.03 20.02 13.44
N ILE A 256 -2.18 19.00 13.43
CA ILE A 256 -2.41 17.75 14.15
C ILE A 256 -2.13 17.97 15.64
N LYS A 257 -3.14 17.73 16.48
CA LYS A 257 -2.96 17.74 17.94
C LYS A 257 -2.05 16.55 18.31
N ASN A 258 -1.01 16.79 19.12
CA ASN A 258 0.10 15.87 19.52
C ASN A 258 -0.29 14.46 20.09
N THR A 259 -1.54 14.03 20.03
CA THR A 259 -2.04 12.73 20.51
C THR A 259 -3.18 12.15 19.67
N SER A 260 -3.37 12.60 18.42
CA SER A 260 -4.53 12.17 17.62
C SER A 260 -4.49 10.66 17.31
N ILE A 261 -5.56 9.96 17.66
CA ILE A 261 -5.81 8.53 17.36
C ILE A 261 -6.53 8.33 16.00
N SER A 262 -6.53 9.37 15.18
CA SER A 262 -7.32 9.55 13.97
C SER A 262 -6.53 10.39 12.98
N ILE A 263 -6.62 10.04 11.70
CA ILE A 263 -6.01 10.74 10.57
C ILE A 263 -7.06 11.68 9.95
N GLY A 264 -6.65 12.89 9.62
CA GLY A 264 -7.44 13.82 8.82
C GLY A 264 -8.76 14.25 9.44
N THR A 265 -8.82 14.53 10.75
CA THR A 265 -10.06 15.00 11.41
C THR A 265 -10.68 16.22 10.72
N THR A 266 -11.99 16.44 10.87
CA THR A 266 -12.68 17.63 10.31
C THR A 266 -11.97 18.94 10.65
N ASP A 267 -11.54 19.15 11.90
CA ASP A 267 -10.77 20.33 12.32
C ASP A 267 -9.49 20.53 11.50
N VAL A 268 -8.77 19.45 11.19
CA VAL A 268 -7.51 19.50 10.42
C VAL A 268 -7.80 19.81 8.96
N ILE A 269 -8.82 19.16 8.40
CA ILE A 269 -9.26 19.38 7.02
C ILE A 269 -9.67 20.85 6.82
N GLU A 270 -10.50 21.41 7.69
CA GLU A 270 -10.93 22.81 7.62
C GLU A 270 -9.73 23.78 7.69
N GLN A 271 -8.73 23.48 8.54
CA GLN A 271 -7.50 24.29 8.61
C GLN A 271 -6.67 24.21 7.33
N VAL A 272 -6.55 23.03 6.71
CA VAL A 272 -5.87 22.87 5.41
C VAL A 272 -6.57 23.69 4.34
N PHE A 273 -7.89 23.58 4.20
CA PHE A 273 -8.66 24.39 3.25
C PHE A 273 -8.54 25.90 3.53
N SER A 274 -8.59 26.31 4.79
CA SER A 274 -8.39 27.73 5.15
C SER A 274 -6.99 28.23 4.80
N SER A 275 -5.97 27.38 4.94
CA SER A 275 -4.59 27.72 4.59
C SER A 275 -4.45 27.94 3.08
N HIS A 276 -4.95 26.99 2.27
CA HIS A 276 -4.98 27.09 0.81
C HIS A 276 -5.69 28.37 0.32
N ARG A 277 -6.84 28.70 0.91
CA ARG A 277 -7.59 29.94 0.58
C ARG A 277 -6.80 31.21 0.88
N ASN A 278 -6.13 31.27 2.04
CA ASN A 278 -5.26 32.40 2.36
C ASN A 278 -4.07 32.49 1.40
N ALA A 279 -3.51 31.35 0.99
CA ALA A 279 -2.40 31.28 0.05
C ALA A 279 -2.79 31.74 -1.36
N ILE A 280 -4.03 31.51 -1.83
CA ILE A 280 -4.54 32.07 -3.09
C ILE A 280 -4.38 33.59 -3.11
N THR A 281 -4.78 34.27 -2.03
CA THR A 281 -4.67 35.74 -1.94
C THR A 281 -3.21 36.18 -2.04
N ASN A 282 -2.31 35.53 -1.32
CA ASN A 282 -0.88 35.85 -1.32
C ASN A 282 -0.20 35.56 -2.68
N LEU A 283 -0.61 34.47 -3.34
CA LEU A 283 -0.15 34.10 -4.67
C LEU A 283 -0.63 35.11 -5.71
N THR A 284 -1.89 35.53 -5.62
CA THR A 284 -2.48 36.55 -6.52
C THR A 284 -1.64 37.81 -6.55
N GLU A 285 -1.25 38.32 -5.38
CA GLU A 285 -0.44 39.53 -5.26
C GLU A 285 0.91 39.38 -5.98
N ARG A 286 1.54 38.19 -5.91
CA ARG A 286 2.84 37.91 -6.54
C ARG A 286 2.76 37.74 -8.04
N LEU A 287 1.70 37.11 -8.52
CA LEU A 287 1.49 36.90 -9.96
C LEU A 287 1.14 38.20 -10.70
N THR A 288 0.76 39.29 -10.01
CA THR A 288 0.42 40.56 -10.66
C THR A 288 1.53 41.15 -11.53
N ALA A 289 2.80 40.88 -11.20
CA ALA A 289 3.96 41.40 -11.92
C ALA A 289 4.53 40.41 -12.97
N VAL A 290 3.92 39.23 -13.10
CA VAL A 290 4.38 38.15 -13.98
C VAL A 290 3.58 38.18 -15.28
N LEU A 291 4.28 38.12 -16.42
CA LEU A 291 3.68 38.06 -17.76
C LEU A 291 3.40 36.61 -18.19
N ASN A 292 4.33 35.70 -17.90
CA ASN A 292 4.18 34.28 -18.18
C ASN A 292 3.52 33.59 -16.99
N TYR A 293 2.19 33.46 -16.99
CA TYR A 293 1.45 32.80 -15.92
C TYR A 293 1.81 31.29 -15.81
N PRO A 294 1.72 30.70 -14.60
CA PRO A 294 1.89 29.26 -14.43
C PRO A 294 0.87 28.50 -15.27
N VAL A 295 1.23 27.29 -15.71
CA VAL A 295 0.30 26.38 -16.41
C VAL A 295 -0.85 26.02 -15.47
N ALA A 296 -0.54 25.70 -14.21
CA ALA A 296 -1.52 25.40 -13.19
C ALA A 296 -0.99 25.68 -11.78
N VAL A 297 -1.93 25.84 -10.84
CA VAL A 297 -1.66 25.87 -9.39
C VAL A 297 -2.27 24.63 -8.74
N LEU A 298 -1.47 23.87 -8.00
CA LEU A 298 -1.88 22.63 -7.35
C LEU A 298 -1.97 22.82 -5.84
N PHE A 299 -3.11 22.46 -5.24
CA PHE A 299 -3.25 22.40 -3.78
C PHE A 299 -2.92 21.00 -3.27
N ASP A 300 -1.97 20.91 -2.34
CA ASP A 300 -1.57 19.65 -1.76
C ASP A 300 -2.54 19.19 -0.66
N PHE A 301 -3.21 18.05 -0.91
CA PHE A 301 -4.10 17.37 0.03
C PHE A 301 -3.52 16.04 0.52
N THR A 302 -2.24 15.77 0.27
CA THR A 302 -1.58 14.58 0.80
C THR A 302 -1.53 14.60 2.34
N LEU A 303 -1.43 13.42 2.93
CA LEU A 303 -1.30 13.26 4.38
C LEU A 303 0.02 13.85 4.86
N SER A 304 0.13 14.26 6.11
CA SER A 304 1.43 14.64 6.66
C SER A 304 2.34 13.42 6.84
N TYR A 305 3.64 13.64 7.00
CA TYR A 305 4.60 12.57 7.33
C TYR A 305 4.15 11.73 8.54
N GLU A 306 3.66 12.37 9.62
CA GLU A 306 3.22 11.68 10.84
C GLU A 306 1.95 10.85 10.63
N GLU A 307 0.98 11.36 9.86
CA GLU A 307 -0.23 10.61 9.50
C GLU A 307 0.11 9.40 8.65
N TRP A 308 0.98 9.59 7.65
CA TRP A 308 1.45 8.53 6.78
C TRP A 308 2.21 7.46 7.55
N GLN A 309 3.15 7.86 8.41
CA GLN A 309 3.88 6.94 9.29
C GLN A 309 2.92 6.16 10.20
N THR A 310 1.89 6.81 10.75
CA THR A 310 0.88 6.16 11.59
C THR A 310 0.11 5.11 10.80
N LEU A 311 -0.36 5.44 9.60
CA LEU A 311 -1.03 4.51 8.69
C LEU A 311 -0.12 3.32 8.34
N MET A 312 1.12 3.61 7.97
CA MET A 312 2.08 2.62 7.53
C MET A 312 2.61 1.73 8.66
N MET A 313 2.64 2.23 9.90
CA MET A 313 3.04 1.46 11.07
C MET A 313 2.12 0.24 11.29
N TYR A 314 0.80 0.45 11.24
CA TYR A 314 -0.16 -0.64 11.40
C TYR A 314 -0.12 -1.61 10.21
N THR A 315 -0.02 -1.04 9.00
CA THR A 315 0.14 -1.77 7.73
C THR A 315 1.37 -2.69 7.75
N ARG A 316 2.55 -2.17 8.11
CA ARG A 316 3.83 -2.91 8.16
C ARG A 316 3.82 -4.00 9.23
N ASN A 317 3.24 -3.71 10.38
CA ASN A 317 3.17 -4.68 11.48
C ASN A 317 2.11 -5.76 11.24
N LEU A 318 1.35 -5.69 10.12
CA LEU A 318 0.15 -6.49 9.88
C LEU A 318 -0.82 -6.42 11.08
N ASP A 319 -0.84 -5.27 11.77
CA ASP A 319 -1.72 -5.01 12.90
C ASP A 319 -3.08 -4.55 12.36
N LEU A 320 -3.84 -5.52 11.89
CA LEU A 320 -5.16 -5.31 11.30
C LEU A 320 -6.15 -4.71 12.32
N ILE A 321 -5.95 -4.96 13.62
CA ILE A 321 -6.78 -4.37 14.69
C ILE A 321 -6.49 -2.88 14.81
N GLY A 322 -5.21 -2.54 14.95
CA GLY A 322 -4.76 -1.15 15.04
C GLY A 322 -5.15 -0.36 13.79
N PHE A 323 -4.97 -0.95 12.60
CA PHE A 323 -5.41 -0.38 11.33
C PHE A 323 -6.93 -0.15 11.30
N THR A 324 -7.73 -1.16 11.64
CA THR A 324 -9.21 -1.03 11.66
C THR A 324 -9.67 0.01 12.66
N SER A 325 -9.05 0.05 13.84
CA SER A 325 -9.39 1.04 14.88
C SER A 325 -9.03 2.45 14.43
N LEU A 326 -7.86 2.63 13.82
CA LEU A 326 -7.41 3.90 13.25
C LEU A 326 -8.39 4.37 12.19
N MET A 327 -8.61 3.55 11.15
CA MET A 327 -9.51 3.88 10.05
C MET A 327 -10.91 4.21 10.56
N ARG A 328 -11.45 3.41 11.49
CA ARG A 328 -12.76 3.65 12.08
C ARG A 328 -12.81 5.01 12.78
N ASN A 329 -11.83 5.31 13.64
CA ASN A 329 -11.78 6.59 14.35
C ASN A 329 -11.69 7.76 13.38
N SER A 330 -10.85 7.66 12.35
CA SER A 330 -10.68 8.67 11.30
C SER A 330 -11.96 8.90 10.49
N ILE A 331 -12.65 7.84 10.07
CA ILE A 331 -13.90 7.94 9.29
C ILE A 331 -14.99 8.65 10.11
N TYR A 332 -15.12 8.35 11.40
CA TYR A 332 -16.12 8.99 12.26
C TYR A 332 -15.73 10.40 12.73
N SER A 333 -14.48 10.83 12.53
CA SER A 333 -14.03 12.19 12.82
C SER A 333 -14.18 13.15 11.64
N ASN A 334 -14.64 12.66 10.48
CA ASN A 334 -14.66 13.41 9.22
C ASN A 334 -16.08 13.61 8.71
N SER A 335 -16.38 14.83 8.26
CA SER A 335 -17.67 15.20 7.69
C SER A 335 -17.57 15.37 6.17
N ILE A 336 -18.28 14.53 5.41
CA ILE A 336 -18.36 14.62 3.94
C ILE A 336 -18.92 15.99 3.54
N ALA A 337 -20.00 16.44 4.20
CA ALA A 337 -20.65 17.71 3.90
C ALA A 337 -19.69 18.90 4.10
N THR A 338 -18.83 18.82 5.11
CA THR A 338 -17.80 19.84 5.35
C THR A 338 -16.75 19.83 4.25
N ILE A 339 -16.24 18.64 3.87
CA ILE A 339 -15.27 18.52 2.78
C ILE A 339 -15.83 19.10 1.47
N ASP A 340 -17.06 18.72 1.12
CA ASP A 340 -17.72 19.18 -0.11
C ASP A 340 -17.92 20.71 -0.09
N GLN A 341 -18.34 21.27 1.05
CA GLN A 341 -18.51 22.71 1.21
C GLN A 341 -17.18 23.47 1.11
N GLU A 342 -16.16 23.04 1.84
CA GLU A 342 -14.85 23.70 1.84
C GLU A 342 -14.15 23.58 0.48
N SER A 343 -14.28 22.45 -0.21
CA SER A 343 -13.78 22.27 -1.58
C SER A 343 -14.46 23.22 -2.56
N LEU A 344 -15.77 23.42 -2.44
CA LEU A 344 -16.52 24.33 -3.28
C LEU A 344 -16.13 25.80 -3.02
N LEU A 345 -15.89 26.18 -1.76
CA LEU A 345 -15.41 27.51 -1.41
C LEU A 345 -14.01 27.76 -1.99
N LEU A 346 -13.08 26.81 -1.84
CA LEU A 346 -11.74 26.93 -2.41
C LEU A 346 -11.78 27.02 -3.93
N ALA A 347 -12.57 26.18 -4.60
CA ALA A 347 -12.71 26.21 -6.05
C ALA A 347 -13.31 27.55 -6.56
N GLN A 348 -14.27 28.13 -5.82
CA GLN A 348 -14.83 29.44 -6.14
C GLN A 348 -13.77 30.54 -6.06
N GLU A 349 -13.01 30.60 -4.97
CA GLU A 349 -11.94 31.60 -4.79
C GLU A 349 -10.82 31.43 -5.81
N ALA A 350 -10.48 30.19 -6.18
CA ALA A 350 -9.49 29.90 -7.20
C ALA A 350 -9.93 30.36 -8.60
N SER A 351 -11.22 30.17 -8.93
CA SER A 351 -11.75 30.48 -10.27
C SER A 351 -11.60 31.96 -10.69
N ASP A 352 -11.50 32.87 -9.72
CA ASP A 352 -11.35 34.31 -9.96
C ASP A 352 -9.99 34.69 -10.58
N LEU A 353 -8.99 33.81 -10.51
CA LEU A 353 -7.64 34.07 -11.05
C LEU A 353 -7.50 33.79 -12.55
N GLY A 354 -8.41 33.02 -13.14
CA GLY A 354 -8.34 32.65 -14.57
C GLY A 354 -7.16 31.74 -14.95
N ILE A 355 -6.57 31.05 -13.96
CA ILE A 355 -5.51 30.03 -14.12
C ILE A 355 -6.16 28.66 -13.91
N GLU A 356 -5.60 27.59 -14.48
CA GLU A 356 -6.05 26.23 -14.17
C GLU A 356 -5.66 25.84 -12.73
N PHE A 357 -6.58 25.20 -12.02
CA PHE A 357 -6.34 24.73 -10.66
C PHE A 357 -6.48 23.23 -10.55
N GLY A 358 -5.60 22.65 -9.75
CA GLY A 358 -5.57 21.23 -9.48
C GLY A 358 -5.33 20.89 -8.03
N ILE A 359 -5.32 19.60 -7.76
CA ILE A 359 -5.03 19.07 -6.43
C ILE A 359 -4.02 17.93 -6.52
N ILE A 360 -3.28 17.74 -5.42
CA ILE A 360 -2.42 16.57 -5.21
C ILE A 360 -3.08 15.68 -4.18
N ILE A 361 -3.24 14.41 -4.52
CA ILE A 361 -3.93 13.41 -3.68
C ILE A 361 -3.08 12.17 -3.49
N GLU A 362 -3.41 11.41 -2.45
CA GLU A 362 -2.76 10.12 -2.17
C GLU A 362 -3.15 9.04 -3.18
N SER A 363 -2.28 8.06 -3.37
CA SER A 363 -2.51 6.95 -4.30
C SER A 363 -3.75 6.10 -3.95
N PHE A 364 -4.06 5.94 -2.66
CA PHE A 364 -5.25 5.18 -2.20
C PHE A 364 -6.58 5.83 -2.59
N VAL A 365 -6.59 7.12 -2.99
CA VAL A 365 -7.81 7.78 -3.49
C VAL A 365 -8.25 7.17 -4.82
N LEU A 366 -7.30 6.67 -5.63
CA LEU A 366 -7.64 5.96 -6.86
C LEU A 366 -8.33 4.64 -6.59
N ASP A 367 -7.95 3.94 -5.52
CA ASP A 367 -8.54 2.66 -5.14
C ASP A 367 -10.03 2.87 -4.76
N ASP A 368 -10.32 3.83 -3.88
CA ASP A 368 -11.70 4.19 -3.56
C ASP A 368 -12.51 4.67 -4.78
N LEU A 369 -11.89 5.44 -5.68
CA LEU A 369 -12.53 5.94 -6.91
C LEU A 369 -12.93 4.79 -7.86
N GLN A 370 -12.19 3.68 -7.87
CA GLN A 370 -12.53 2.51 -8.67
C GLN A 370 -13.71 1.73 -8.07
N ASP A 371 -13.82 1.73 -6.74
CA ASP A 371 -14.89 1.06 -6.00
C ASP A 371 -16.13 1.95 -5.78
N GLU A 372 -16.12 3.19 -6.30
CA GLU A 372 -17.15 4.22 -6.10
C GLU A 372 -17.46 4.49 -4.61
N ASP A 373 -16.44 4.41 -3.75
CA ASP A 373 -16.51 4.73 -2.33
C ASP A 373 -15.83 6.09 -2.05
N ASN A 374 -16.10 6.65 -0.86
CA ASN A 374 -15.47 7.85 -0.33
C ASN A 374 -14.68 7.59 0.97
N ILE A 375 -14.53 6.35 1.44
CA ILE A 375 -14.10 6.08 2.82
C ILE A 375 -12.66 6.53 3.13
N ALA A 376 -11.67 6.03 2.40
CA ALA A 376 -10.26 6.35 2.62
C ALA A 376 -9.90 7.73 2.06
N MET A 377 -10.51 8.15 0.95
CA MET A 377 -10.22 9.46 0.35
C MET A 377 -10.59 10.64 1.26
N ARG A 378 -11.56 10.44 2.17
CA ARG A 378 -11.88 11.43 3.23
C ARG A 378 -10.72 11.76 4.16
N LEU A 379 -9.71 10.89 4.28
CA LEU A 379 -8.53 11.14 5.11
C LEU A 379 -7.68 12.29 4.54
N ALA A 380 -7.60 12.36 3.21
CA ALA A 380 -6.94 13.45 2.49
C ALA A 380 -7.78 14.73 2.45
N GLY A 381 -9.06 14.66 2.83
CA GLY A 381 -9.99 15.78 2.72
C GLY A 381 -10.58 15.93 1.32
N VAL A 382 -10.77 14.82 0.60
CA VAL A 382 -11.42 14.80 -0.71
C VAL A 382 -12.59 13.81 -0.75
N THR A 383 -13.49 14.00 -1.71
CA THR A 383 -14.65 13.16 -1.99
C THR A 383 -14.80 12.99 -3.50
N LEU A 384 -15.60 12.03 -3.96
CA LEU A 384 -15.98 11.87 -5.35
C LEU A 384 -16.54 13.16 -5.97
N ASN A 385 -17.26 13.96 -5.17
CA ASN A 385 -17.80 15.25 -5.61
C ASN A 385 -16.69 16.30 -5.74
N SER A 386 -15.81 16.41 -4.74
CA SER A 386 -14.77 17.44 -4.75
C SER A 386 -13.75 17.21 -5.86
N LEU A 387 -13.44 15.96 -6.21
CA LEU A 387 -12.52 15.65 -7.33
C LEU A 387 -13.01 16.19 -8.69
N ASN A 388 -14.33 16.36 -8.87
CA ASN A 388 -14.89 16.89 -10.12
C ASN A 388 -14.73 18.42 -10.26
N LEU A 389 -14.31 19.13 -9.20
CA LEU A 389 -14.14 20.58 -9.22
C LEU A 389 -12.83 21.04 -9.87
N TRP A 390 -11.85 20.15 -10.01
CA TRP A 390 -10.49 20.50 -10.38
C TRP A 390 -10.19 20.17 -11.85
N ASP A 391 -9.33 20.95 -12.50
CA ASP A 391 -8.93 20.74 -13.89
C ASP A 391 -7.86 19.66 -13.99
N ILE A 392 -6.97 19.61 -12.99
CA ILE A 392 -5.85 18.69 -12.91
C ILE A 392 -5.90 17.95 -11.56
N ILE A 393 -5.66 16.64 -11.59
CA ILE A 393 -5.49 15.82 -10.38
C ILE A 393 -4.17 15.08 -10.49
N GLN A 394 -3.23 15.46 -9.64
CA GLN A 394 -1.96 14.77 -9.52
C GLN A 394 -2.03 13.72 -8.42
N VAL A 395 -1.65 12.49 -8.75
CA VAL A 395 -1.60 11.40 -7.78
C VAL A 395 -0.18 11.23 -7.27
N SER A 396 -0.01 11.35 -5.95
CA SER A 396 1.26 11.08 -5.28
C SER A 396 1.52 9.57 -5.23
N CYS A 397 2.36 9.12 -6.15
CA CYS A 397 2.90 7.76 -6.20
C CYS A 397 4.35 7.74 -5.73
N SER A 398 4.67 8.56 -4.73
CA SER A 398 6.03 8.79 -4.21
C SER A 398 6.67 7.49 -3.71
N ARG A 399 7.43 6.82 -4.58
CA ARG A 399 8.11 5.56 -4.28
C ARG A 399 9.11 5.73 -3.14
N THR A 400 9.73 6.91 -3.00
CA THR A 400 10.60 7.25 -1.87
C THR A 400 9.86 7.19 -0.54
N ARG A 401 8.69 7.83 -0.46
CA ARG A 401 7.86 7.85 0.76
C ARG A 401 7.40 6.44 1.16
N PHE A 402 6.96 5.64 0.20
CA PHE A 402 6.59 4.23 0.45
C PHE A 402 7.78 3.36 0.85
N SER A 403 8.91 3.51 0.16
CA SER A 403 10.13 2.72 0.43
C SER A 403 10.71 2.99 1.80
N GLN A 404 10.66 4.24 2.29
CA GLN A 404 11.10 4.57 3.65
C GLN A 404 10.30 3.78 4.70
N GLU A 405 8.99 3.75 4.57
CA GLU A 405 8.13 3.05 5.53
C GLU A 405 8.25 1.52 5.42
N MET A 406 8.46 1.00 4.22
CA MET A 406 8.63 -0.43 3.93
C MET A 406 10.08 -0.93 4.02
N ARG A 407 11.04 -0.05 4.38
CA ARG A 407 12.49 -0.34 4.46
C ARG A 407 13.06 -0.90 3.15
N GLY A 408 12.95 -0.13 2.07
CA GLY A 408 13.53 -0.50 0.76
C GLY A 408 12.68 -1.46 -0.07
N ASP A 409 11.68 -2.12 0.52
CA ASP A 409 10.93 -3.21 -0.13
C ASP A 409 9.73 -2.70 -0.95
N VAL A 410 10.00 -1.74 -1.85
CA VAL A 410 9.02 -1.21 -2.80
C VAL A 410 9.66 -1.18 -4.18
N GLU A 411 9.36 -2.22 -4.97
CA GLU A 411 9.72 -2.27 -6.39
C GLU A 411 8.80 -1.37 -7.24
N ALA A 412 9.04 -1.32 -8.54
CA ALA A 412 8.28 -0.52 -9.51
C ALA A 412 6.76 -0.85 -9.59
N TYR A 413 6.29 -1.85 -8.84
CA TYR A 413 4.88 -2.25 -8.79
C TYR A 413 3.94 -1.10 -8.43
N LEU A 414 4.33 -0.21 -7.52
CA LEU A 414 3.47 0.91 -7.11
C LEU A 414 3.20 1.87 -8.29
N VAL A 415 4.27 2.21 -9.01
CA VAL A 415 4.20 3.05 -10.22
C VAL A 415 3.41 2.34 -11.31
N GLU A 416 3.66 1.05 -11.53
CA GLU A 416 2.94 0.25 -12.52
C GLU A 416 1.43 0.17 -12.25
N SER A 417 1.03 -0.15 -11.01
CA SER A 417 -0.37 -0.34 -10.64
C SER A 417 -1.14 0.97 -10.74
N TYR A 418 -0.61 2.06 -10.18
CA TYR A 418 -1.32 3.34 -10.19
C TYR A 418 -1.25 4.04 -11.55
N SER A 419 -0.20 3.83 -12.35
CA SER A 419 -0.15 4.40 -13.71
C SER A 419 -1.15 3.75 -14.65
N LYS A 420 -1.45 2.45 -14.50
CA LYS A 420 -2.57 1.81 -15.21
C LYS A 420 -3.91 2.46 -14.86
N SER A 421 -4.14 2.69 -13.57
CA SER A 421 -5.38 3.34 -13.08
C SER A 421 -5.51 4.76 -13.60
N ILE A 422 -4.42 5.53 -13.61
CA ILE A 422 -4.35 6.92 -14.07
C ILE A 422 -4.53 7.01 -15.60
N GLY A 423 -3.81 6.18 -16.35
CA GLY A 423 -3.84 6.20 -17.83
C GLY A 423 -5.24 5.98 -18.41
N ILE A 424 -6.10 5.20 -17.73
CA ILE A 424 -7.50 5.00 -18.13
C ILE A 424 -8.35 6.25 -17.90
N LYS A 425 -7.99 7.10 -16.92
CA LYS A 425 -8.77 8.29 -16.54
C LYS A 425 -8.48 9.52 -17.42
N GLY A 426 -7.43 9.48 -18.24
CA GLY A 426 -7.11 10.51 -19.24
C GLY A 426 -6.23 11.64 -18.73
N SER A 427 -6.05 12.68 -19.56
CA SER A 427 -5.03 13.74 -19.38
C SER A 427 -5.21 14.63 -18.15
N LYS A 428 -6.42 14.71 -17.57
CA LYS A 428 -6.66 15.39 -16.29
C LYS A 428 -5.84 14.76 -15.15
N TRP A 429 -5.48 13.49 -15.27
CA TRP A 429 -4.82 12.74 -14.21
C TRP A 429 -3.32 12.61 -14.50
N THR A 430 -2.50 13.16 -13.59
CA THR A 430 -1.04 13.14 -13.68
C THR A 430 -0.46 12.35 -12.51
N MET A 431 0.82 12.02 -12.57
CA MET A 431 1.48 11.21 -11.54
C MET A 431 2.73 11.91 -11.02
N ARG A 432 2.97 11.77 -9.71
CA ARG A 432 4.18 12.21 -9.02
C ARG A 432 4.97 11.00 -8.53
N LEU A 433 6.22 10.81 -8.96
CA LEU A 433 6.98 9.58 -8.73
C LEU A 433 7.74 9.53 -7.39
N GLY A 434 8.20 10.68 -6.87
CA GLY A 434 9.00 10.77 -5.65
C GLY A 434 10.45 11.19 -5.89
N GLU A 435 11.29 11.08 -4.85
CA GLU A 435 12.57 11.80 -4.76
C GLU A 435 13.79 11.11 -5.39
N ILE A 436 14.38 11.78 -6.38
CA ILE A 436 15.57 11.34 -7.11
C ILE A 436 16.83 11.54 -6.28
N GLY A 437 17.78 10.61 -6.43
CA GLY A 437 19.14 10.80 -6.00
C GLY A 437 19.50 10.09 -4.70
N ASN A 438 20.77 10.29 -4.32
CA ASN A 438 21.34 9.73 -3.11
C ASN A 438 20.96 10.61 -1.91
N ARG A 439 20.60 9.97 -0.79
CA ARG A 439 19.96 10.59 0.39
C ARG A 439 20.84 11.57 1.17
N THR A 440 22.02 11.93 0.67
CA THR A 440 22.99 12.78 1.35
C THR A 440 22.53 14.24 1.51
N SER A 441 21.51 14.69 0.78
CA SER A 441 20.81 15.97 1.01
C SER A 441 19.69 15.89 2.06
N ILE A 442 19.24 14.68 2.43
CA ILE A 442 18.05 14.41 3.25
C ILE A 442 18.46 13.72 4.56
N SER A 443 18.27 14.38 5.70
CA SER A 443 18.61 13.78 7.00
C SER A 443 17.63 12.65 7.41
N TYR A 444 18.15 11.53 7.96
CA TYR A 444 17.41 10.41 8.58
C TYR A 444 16.69 9.37 7.72
N SER A 445 17.13 9.11 6.49
CA SER A 445 16.47 8.16 5.60
C SER A 445 17.34 6.91 5.28
N ILE A 446 16.76 5.70 5.37
CA ILE A 446 17.53 4.44 5.57
C ILE A 446 18.10 3.75 4.29
N GLU A 447 17.54 3.87 3.07
CA GLU A 447 18.06 3.31 1.79
C GLU A 447 17.52 4.03 0.52
N PRO A 448 18.33 4.69 -0.33
CA PRO A 448 17.85 5.46 -1.48
C PRO A 448 17.12 4.61 -2.54
N VAL A 449 16.09 5.18 -3.18
CA VAL A 449 15.26 4.47 -4.18
C VAL A 449 15.77 4.71 -5.60
N TYR A 450 15.98 5.97 -5.95
CA TYR A 450 16.46 6.39 -7.27
C TYR A 450 17.96 6.69 -7.21
N GLU A 451 18.77 5.69 -6.82
CA GLU A 451 20.24 5.80 -6.79
C GLU A 451 20.87 5.95 -8.18
N SER A 452 20.17 5.50 -9.22
CA SER A 452 20.60 5.55 -10.61
C SER A 452 19.46 5.97 -11.54
N PHE A 453 19.80 6.53 -12.70
CA PHE A 453 18.82 6.81 -13.74
C PHE A 453 18.10 5.57 -14.25
N GLU A 454 18.69 4.38 -14.16
CA GLU A 454 18.05 3.13 -14.60
C GLU A 454 16.71 2.91 -13.90
N THR A 455 16.67 3.07 -12.57
CA THR A 455 15.44 2.88 -11.77
C THR A 455 14.40 3.94 -12.09
N LEU A 456 14.83 5.19 -12.25
CA LEU A 456 13.93 6.30 -12.58
C LEU A 456 13.36 6.18 -14.00
N ASN A 457 14.22 5.89 -14.98
CA ASN A 457 13.83 5.65 -16.36
C ASN A 457 12.84 4.49 -16.44
N ASN A 458 13.07 3.41 -15.69
CA ASN A 458 12.16 2.27 -15.65
C ASN A 458 10.76 2.70 -15.22
N ASP A 459 10.65 3.48 -14.14
CA ASP A 459 9.38 3.96 -13.60
C ASP A 459 8.69 4.95 -14.57
N VAL A 460 9.45 5.86 -15.20
CA VAL A 460 8.95 6.75 -16.26
C VAL A 460 8.40 5.94 -17.44
N LYS A 461 9.14 4.95 -17.94
CA LYS A 461 8.72 4.14 -19.11
C LYS A 461 7.52 3.24 -18.78
N LEU A 462 7.40 2.76 -17.54
CA LEU A 462 6.20 2.07 -17.06
C LEU A 462 4.99 3.02 -17.08
N ALA A 463 5.12 4.20 -16.48
CA ALA A 463 4.01 5.13 -16.38
C ALA A 463 3.50 5.59 -17.76
N VAL A 464 4.42 5.95 -18.64
CA VAL A 464 4.13 6.43 -20.00
C VAL A 464 3.60 5.31 -20.89
N GLY A 465 4.14 4.10 -20.72
CA GLY A 465 3.62 2.91 -21.39
C GLY A 465 2.20 2.54 -20.99
N ASN A 466 1.77 2.93 -19.78
CA ASN A 466 0.41 2.77 -19.28
C ASN A 466 -0.51 3.96 -19.63
N GLY A 467 -0.01 4.99 -20.33
CA GLY A 467 -0.81 6.11 -20.83
C GLY A 467 -0.77 7.39 -19.98
N VAL A 468 0.15 7.50 -19.01
CA VAL A 468 0.37 8.76 -18.27
C VAL A 468 1.16 9.73 -19.16
N SER A 469 0.63 10.94 -19.33
CA SER A 469 1.18 11.96 -20.25
C SER A 469 2.12 12.96 -19.57
N THR A 470 1.82 13.31 -18.31
CA THR A 470 2.60 14.27 -17.52
C THR A 470 3.06 13.62 -16.21
N LEU A 471 4.35 13.74 -15.92
CA LEU A 471 5.00 13.19 -14.73
C LEU A 471 5.74 14.29 -13.96
N THR A 472 5.46 14.42 -12.68
CA THR A 472 6.28 15.22 -11.77
C THR A 472 7.28 14.34 -11.05
N ILE A 473 8.53 14.78 -10.99
CA ILE A 473 9.59 14.07 -10.30
C ILE A 473 10.19 14.98 -9.23
N ASP A 474 10.21 14.49 -7.99
CA ASP A 474 10.82 15.19 -6.87
C ASP A 474 12.30 14.77 -6.79
N SER A 475 13.25 15.52 -6.25
CA SER A 475 13.33 16.97 -6.39
C SER A 475 14.56 17.31 -7.24
N LEU A 476 14.50 18.42 -7.97
CA LEU A 476 15.61 18.96 -8.76
C LEU A 476 16.89 19.18 -7.92
N PRO A 477 16.84 19.73 -6.69
CA PRO A 477 18.02 19.81 -5.83
C PRO A 477 18.72 18.47 -5.63
N SER A 478 17.97 17.42 -5.34
CA SER A 478 18.53 16.09 -5.07
C SER A 478 19.08 15.43 -6.32
N LEU A 479 18.47 15.67 -7.49
CA LEU A 479 18.99 15.28 -8.81
C LEU A 479 20.37 15.89 -9.07
N LEU A 480 20.47 17.22 -9.00
CA LEU A 480 21.72 17.96 -9.26
C LEU A 480 22.82 17.59 -8.25
N PHE A 481 22.47 17.46 -6.98
CA PHE A 481 23.43 17.09 -5.95
C PHE A 481 24.00 15.68 -6.14
N SER A 482 23.16 14.74 -6.59
CA SER A 482 23.54 13.32 -6.68
C SER A 482 24.29 12.98 -7.96
N PHE A 483 23.91 13.60 -9.08
CA PHE A 483 24.41 13.26 -10.41
C PHE A 483 25.28 14.37 -11.03
N GLY A 484 25.40 15.53 -10.37
CA GLY A 484 26.24 16.65 -10.81
C GLY A 484 25.48 17.72 -11.57
N GLU A 485 26.20 18.75 -12.02
CA GLU A 485 25.61 19.95 -12.65
C GLU A 485 24.90 19.65 -13.98
N ASN A 486 25.37 18.65 -14.74
CA ASN A 486 24.78 18.25 -16.03
C ASN A 486 23.62 17.24 -15.90
N ALA A 487 23.18 16.93 -14.67
CA ALA A 487 22.26 15.83 -14.41
C ALA A 487 20.92 15.90 -15.17
N ILE A 488 20.45 17.12 -15.50
CA ILE A 488 19.21 17.34 -16.24
C ILE A 488 19.34 16.80 -17.67
N VAL A 489 20.41 17.18 -18.37
CA VAL A 489 20.69 16.74 -19.75
C VAL A 489 21.06 15.26 -19.76
N ASP A 490 21.88 14.80 -18.81
CA ASP A 490 22.25 13.38 -18.71
C ASP A 490 21.01 12.49 -18.48
N PHE A 491 20.04 12.96 -17.70
CA PHE A 491 18.77 12.26 -17.49
C PHE A 491 17.93 12.23 -18.78
N TYR A 492 17.82 13.36 -19.48
CA TYR A 492 17.12 13.43 -20.76
C TYR A 492 17.72 12.47 -21.81
N ASP A 493 19.05 12.45 -21.95
CA ASP A 493 19.74 11.53 -22.84
C ASP A 493 19.50 10.06 -22.44
N SER A 494 19.52 9.77 -21.14
CA SER A 494 19.22 8.43 -20.62
C SER A 494 17.79 7.96 -20.94
N LEU A 495 16.81 8.87 -20.94
CA LEU A 495 15.43 8.58 -21.34
C LEU A 495 15.30 8.29 -22.85
N LEU A 496 16.17 8.84 -23.70
CA LEU A 496 16.20 8.54 -25.13
C LEU A 496 16.77 7.14 -25.42
N GLU A 497 17.72 6.68 -24.60
CA GLU A 497 18.36 5.37 -24.76
C GLU A 497 17.45 4.22 -24.27
N SER A 498 16.73 4.43 -23.18
CA SER A 498 15.82 3.42 -22.61
C SER A 498 14.45 3.41 -23.28
N ARG A 499 13.94 2.23 -23.63
CA ARG A 499 12.64 2.04 -24.30
C ARG A 499 11.67 1.15 -23.54
N VAL A 500 12.17 0.46 -22.53
CA VAL A 500 11.46 -0.63 -21.86
C VAL A 500 11.31 -0.28 -20.39
N GLY A 501 10.07 -0.28 -19.91
CA GLY A 501 9.75 -0.28 -18.49
C GLY A 501 9.37 -1.68 -18.05
N ILE A 502 9.92 -2.14 -16.93
CA ILE A 502 9.73 -3.48 -16.37
C ILE A 502 9.33 -3.37 -14.91
N SER A 503 8.25 -4.04 -14.53
CA SER A 503 7.81 -4.14 -13.14
C SER A 503 7.90 -5.58 -12.65
N ASN A 504 8.49 -5.79 -11.48
CA ASN A 504 8.65 -7.10 -10.83
C ASN A 504 7.95 -7.12 -9.46
N TYR A 505 7.53 -8.31 -8.98
CA TYR A 505 6.95 -8.44 -7.64
C TYR A 505 8.04 -8.50 -6.59
N THR A 506 7.83 -7.82 -5.46
CA THR A 506 8.43 -8.26 -4.20
C THR A 506 7.46 -9.16 -3.44
N PHE A 507 8.03 -10.12 -2.71
CA PHE A 507 7.24 -11.02 -1.89
C PHE A 507 6.40 -10.27 -0.84
N ARG A 508 6.88 -9.15 -0.30
CA ARG A 508 6.12 -8.38 0.71
C ARG A 508 4.91 -7.69 0.12
N ILE A 509 5.03 -7.03 -1.04
CA ILE A 509 3.89 -6.41 -1.74
C ILE A 509 2.87 -7.48 -2.12
N TYR A 510 3.33 -8.63 -2.63
CA TYR A 510 2.47 -9.76 -2.96
C TYR A 510 1.75 -10.30 -1.72
N ALA A 511 2.48 -10.56 -0.63
CA ALA A 511 1.93 -11.06 0.63
C ALA A 511 0.93 -10.07 1.24
N PHE A 512 1.22 -8.77 1.14
CA PHE A 512 0.34 -7.70 1.59
C PHE A 512 -1.00 -7.74 0.86
N ARG A 513 -1.03 -7.66 -0.49
CA ARG A 513 -2.28 -7.81 -1.26
C ARG A 513 -2.99 -9.14 -0.96
N ALA A 514 -2.26 -10.24 -0.81
CA ALA A 514 -2.85 -11.55 -0.57
C ALA A 514 -3.61 -11.63 0.76
N VAL A 515 -3.11 -10.96 1.80
CA VAL A 515 -3.77 -10.90 3.11
C VAL A 515 -5.05 -10.09 3.04
N PHE A 516 -5.04 -8.90 2.41
CA PHE A 516 -6.25 -8.08 2.27
C PHE A 516 -7.32 -8.76 1.43
N LEU A 517 -6.96 -9.32 0.27
CA LEU A 517 -7.90 -10.10 -0.56
C LEU A 517 -8.48 -11.32 0.18
N ALA A 518 -7.69 -11.94 1.07
CA ALA A 518 -8.19 -13.05 1.90
C ALA A 518 -9.24 -12.56 2.89
N ILE A 519 -9.02 -11.40 3.52
CA ILE A 519 -9.95 -10.81 4.48
C ILE A 519 -11.25 -10.40 3.77
N ASP A 520 -11.17 -9.66 2.66
CA ASP A 520 -12.32 -9.20 1.89
C ASP A 520 -13.17 -10.36 1.36
N SER A 521 -12.53 -11.51 1.06
CA SER A 521 -13.27 -12.69 0.61
C SER A 521 -14.24 -13.22 1.66
N PHE A 522 -13.95 -13.01 2.94
CA PHE A 522 -14.77 -13.50 4.04
C PHE A 522 -15.88 -12.54 4.46
N ASP A 523 -15.78 -11.24 4.14
CA ASP A 523 -16.85 -10.29 4.44
C ASP A 523 -18.16 -10.70 3.77
N ILE A 524 -18.12 -11.18 2.52
CA ILE A 524 -19.31 -11.65 1.79
C ILE A 524 -19.96 -12.88 2.43
N LEU A 525 -19.18 -13.75 3.10
CA LEU A 525 -19.68 -14.98 3.71
C LEU A 525 -20.28 -14.78 5.11
N PHE A 526 -19.98 -13.66 5.77
CA PHE A 526 -20.26 -13.45 7.18
C PHE A 526 -20.89 -12.09 7.52
N LEU A 527 -21.22 -11.26 6.50
CA LEU A 527 -22.31 -10.28 6.53
C LEU A 527 -23.65 -10.98 6.79
#